data_AF-A0A821SVM7-F1
#
_entry.id   AF-A0A821SVM7-F1
#
_cell.length_a   1.000
_cell.length_b   1.000
_cell.length_c   1.000
_cell.angle_alpha   90.00
_cell.angle_beta   90.00
_cell.angle_gamma   90.00
#
_symmetry.space_group_name_H-M   'P 1'
#
loop_
_entity.id
_entity.type
_entity.pdbx_description
1 polymer ?
#
loop_
_entity_poly.entity_id
_entity_poly.type
_entity_poly.pdbx_seq_one_letter_code
_entity_poly.pdbx_strand_id
1 'polypeptide(L)'
;MGSMEDLQIDLDKLSNTQNHIFSKFDVLTQNVDDIKRVISQISEKLLVLEEAVSDRRKLKNDMTYMKNRIDELYAIVKEGKEDVSVKSEDVRDVESCHSGFSCTSRVAMTTGIDRDTIRSAYDDVRSDGSPTEWAVFKFEGARIVCSARGSDFSEFQTQFSDDERAFGYLRLQMGDEMSKRKKFMFVTWVGPNVSVINRAKMSTDKAIIKDIISVSILV
;
A
#
# COMPACT_ATOMS: atom_id res chain seq x y z
N MET A 1 -75.32 -20.68 0.32
CA MET A 1 -74.44 -20.48 1.48
C MET A 1 -72.98 -20.32 1.07
N GLY A 2 -72.45 -21.08 0.08
CA GLY A 2 -71.05 -20.98 -0.34
C GLY A 2 -70.58 -19.65 -0.99
N SER A 3 -71.44 -18.93 -1.71
CA SER A 3 -71.02 -17.69 -2.43
C SER A 3 -70.50 -16.55 -1.54
N MET A 4 -70.91 -16.46 -0.27
CA MET A 4 -70.46 -15.40 0.62
C MET A 4 -69.11 -15.75 1.28
N GLU A 5 -68.88 -17.03 1.56
CA GLU A 5 -67.60 -17.53 2.07
C GLU A 5 -66.51 -17.42 0.99
N ASP A 6 -66.84 -17.72 -0.27
CA ASP A 6 -65.90 -17.57 -1.39
C ASP A 6 -65.46 -16.10 -1.58
N LEU A 7 -66.40 -15.16 -1.48
CA LEU A 7 -66.11 -13.73 -1.55
C LEU A 7 -65.24 -13.25 -0.38
N GLN A 8 -65.44 -13.79 0.82
CA GLN A 8 -64.63 -13.46 2.00
C GLN A 8 -63.18 -13.94 1.80
N ILE A 9 -63.00 -15.16 1.28
CA ILE A 9 -61.68 -15.72 0.97
C ILE A 9 -60.94 -14.86 -0.07
N ASP A 10 -61.65 -14.40 -1.10
CA ASP A 10 -61.02 -13.57 -2.14
C ASP A 10 -60.70 -12.15 -1.64
N LEU A 11 -61.52 -11.58 -0.73
CA LEU A 11 -61.18 -10.35 -0.01
C LEU A 11 -59.92 -10.50 0.84
N ASP A 12 -59.78 -11.61 1.56
CA ASP A 12 -58.62 -11.88 2.40
C ASP A 12 -57.36 -12.07 1.54
N LYS A 13 -57.46 -12.78 0.40
CA LYS A 13 -56.35 -12.89 -0.57
C LYS A 13 -55.95 -11.53 -1.13
N LEU A 14 -56.91 -10.67 -1.46
CA LEU A 14 -56.65 -9.34 -1.99
C LEU A 14 -55.96 -8.46 -0.94
N SER A 15 -56.44 -8.48 0.30
CA SER A 15 -55.84 -7.79 1.45
C SER A 15 -54.40 -8.24 1.70
N ASN A 16 -54.15 -9.56 1.69
CA ASN A 16 -52.81 -10.12 1.82
C ASN A 16 -51.89 -9.68 0.67
N THR A 17 -52.40 -9.66 -0.56
CA THR A 17 -51.66 -9.20 -1.73
C THR A 17 -51.30 -7.71 -1.62
N GLN A 18 -52.26 -6.89 -1.19
CA GLN A 18 -52.05 -5.46 -0.97
C GLN A 18 -50.98 -5.21 0.11
N ASN A 19 -51.03 -5.91 1.24
CA ASN A 19 -50.02 -5.81 2.30
C ASN A 19 -48.64 -6.23 1.81
N HIS A 20 -48.57 -7.28 0.99
CA HIS A 20 -47.32 -7.72 0.37
C HIS A 20 -46.75 -6.68 -0.59
N ILE A 21 -47.60 -6.01 -1.36
CA ILE A 21 -47.20 -4.90 -2.25
C ILE A 21 -46.66 -3.73 -1.43
N PHE A 22 -47.32 -3.34 -0.34
CA PHE A 22 -46.84 -2.25 0.52
C PHE A 22 -45.47 -2.56 1.11
N SER A 23 -45.26 -3.77 1.63
CA SER A 23 -43.96 -4.20 2.15
C SER A 23 -42.86 -4.11 1.07
N LYS A 24 -43.17 -4.45 -0.18
CA LYS A 24 -42.21 -4.29 -1.29
C LYS A 24 -41.92 -2.82 -1.60
N PHE A 25 -42.90 -1.94 -1.50
CA PHE A 25 -42.69 -0.49 -1.65
C PHE A 25 -41.81 0.08 -0.54
N ASP A 26 -41.97 -0.37 0.69
CA ASP A 26 -41.10 0.04 1.81
C ASP A 26 -39.65 -0.39 1.58
N VAL A 27 -39.44 -1.65 1.17
CA VAL A 27 -38.11 -2.17 0.82
C VAL A 27 -37.50 -1.38 -0.34
N LEU A 28 -38.29 -1.06 -1.37
CA LEU A 28 -37.81 -0.27 -2.49
C LEU A 28 -37.42 1.14 -2.08
N THR A 29 -38.21 1.77 -1.19
CA THR A 29 -37.92 3.11 -0.65
C THR A 29 -36.61 3.09 0.15
N GLN A 30 -36.42 2.07 0.98
CA GLN A 30 -35.18 1.88 1.74
C GLN A 30 -33.97 1.72 0.81
N ASN A 31 -34.09 0.91 -0.24
CA ASN A 31 -33.01 0.73 -1.22
C ASN A 31 -32.66 2.04 -1.94
N VAL A 32 -33.66 2.87 -2.27
CA VAL A 32 -33.44 4.19 -2.89
C VAL A 32 -32.66 5.10 -1.95
N ASP A 33 -32.98 5.10 -0.65
CA ASP A 33 -32.26 5.92 0.33
C ASP A 33 -30.84 5.43 0.58
N ASP A 34 -30.61 4.12 0.56
CA ASP A 34 -29.25 3.56 0.63
C ASP A 34 -28.42 3.92 -0.62
N ILE A 35 -29.03 3.90 -1.81
CA ILE A 35 -28.37 4.38 -3.05
C ILE A 35 -27.99 5.86 -2.92
N LYS A 36 -28.88 6.72 -2.40
CA LYS A 36 -28.58 8.14 -2.19
C LYS A 36 -27.39 8.33 -1.24
N ARG A 37 -27.33 7.56 -0.15
CA ARG A 37 -26.20 7.59 0.80
C ARG A 37 -24.89 7.24 0.13
N VAL A 38 -24.86 6.17 -0.67
CA VAL A 38 -23.67 5.77 -1.42
C VAL A 38 -23.24 6.85 -2.41
N ILE A 39 -24.19 7.47 -3.12
CA ILE A 39 -23.89 8.58 -4.04
C ILE A 39 -23.27 9.76 -3.29
N SER A 40 -23.82 10.15 -2.13
CA SER A 40 -23.25 11.23 -1.31
C SER A 40 -21.81 10.92 -0.87
N GLN A 41 -21.53 9.69 -0.42
CA GLN A 41 -20.18 9.28 -0.05
C GLN A 41 -19.21 9.32 -1.23
N ILE A 42 -19.66 8.95 -2.43
CA ILE A 42 -18.86 9.05 -3.65
C ILE A 42 -18.57 10.51 -3.99
N SER A 43 -19.58 11.39 -3.91
CA SER A 43 -19.41 12.84 -4.16
C SER A 43 -18.38 13.48 -3.22
N GLU A 44 -18.41 13.15 -1.92
CA GLU A 44 -17.42 13.64 -0.94
C GLU A 44 -16.01 13.16 -1.28
N LYS A 45 -15.85 11.87 -1.61
CA LYS A 45 -14.55 11.32 -2.00
C LYS A 45 -14.00 11.94 -3.28
N LEU A 46 -14.88 12.31 -4.22
CA LEU A 46 -14.48 12.95 -5.47
C LEU A 46 -13.94 14.37 -5.25
N LEU A 47 -14.54 15.14 -4.33
CA LEU A 47 -14.02 16.46 -3.94
C LEU A 47 -12.61 16.38 -3.34
N VAL A 48 -12.40 15.47 -2.38
CA VAL A 48 -11.07 15.25 -1.77
C VAL A 48 -10.02 14.85 -2.83
N LEU A 49 -10.42 14.03 -3.79
CA LEU A 49 -9.53 13.63 -4.88
C LEU A 49 -9.15 14.81 -5.79
N GLU A 50 -10.09 15.71 -6.07
CA GLU A 50 -9.84 16.91 -6.88
C GLU A 50 -8.84 17.86 -6.21
N GLU A 51 -8.98 18.08 -4.90
CA GLU A 51 -8.02 18.85 -4.10
C GLU A 51 -6.62 18.23 -4.16
N ALA A 52 -6.51 16.92 -3.94
CA ALA A 52 -5.23 16.20 -3.99
C ALA A 52 -4.58 16.27 -5.39
N VAL A 53 -5.37 16.26 -6.47
CA VAL A 53 -4.86 16.43 -7.84
C VAL A 53 -4.33 17.85 -8.05
N SER A 54 -5.00 18.86 -7.51
CA SER A 54 -4.57 20.26 -7.58
C SER A 54 -3.22 20.45 -6.88
N ASP A 55 -3.05 19.91 -5.68
CA ASP A 55 -1.81 20.03 -4.92
C ASP A 55 -0.66 19.27 -5.58
N ARG A 56 -0.94 18.10 -6.17
CA ARG A 56 0.05 17.38 -7.00
C ARG A 56 0.54 18.21 -8.19
N ARG A 57 -0.35 19.00 -8.82
CA ARG A 57 0.04 19.90 -9.93
C ARG A 57 0.96 21.02 -9.44
N LYS A 58 0.63 21.65 -8.30
CA LYS A 58 1.48 22.70 -7.69
C LYS A 58 2.88 22.16 -7.39
N LEU A 59 2.96 21.03 -6.69
CA LEU A 59 4.23 20.40 -6.33
C LEU A 59 5.08 20.03 -7.57
N LYS A 60 4.44 19.61 -8.67
CA LYS A 60 5.14 19.32 -9.94
C LYS A 60 5.75 20.58 -10.56
N ASN A 61 5.05 21.72 -10.48
CA ASN A 61 5.56 22.99 -10.98
C ASN A 61 6.76 23.45 -10.14
N ASP A 62 6.67 23.36 -8.82
CA ASP A 62 7.76 23.71 -7.90
C ASP A 62 8.99 22.83 -8.15
N MET A 63 8.79 21.52 -8.35
CA MET A 63 9.90 20.60 -8.66
C MET A 63 10.56 20.93 -10.01
N THR A 64 9.79 21.35 -11.00
CA THR A 64 10.32 21.77 -12.31
C THR A 64 11.15 23.04 -12.17
N TYR A 65 10.66 24.02 -11.40
CA TYR A 65 11.39 25.25 -11.10
C TYR A 65 12.71 24.98 -10.38
N MET A 66 12.67 24.17 -9.32
CA MET A 66 13.86 23.79 -8.56
C MET A 66 14.88 23.05 -9.42
N LYS A 67 14.43 22.18 -10.32
CA LYS A 67 15.29 21.49 -11.28
C LYS A 67 16.00 22.49 -12.21
N ASN A 68 15.27 23.44 -12.80
CA ASN A 68 15.85 24.45 -13.67
C ASN A 68 16.91 25.30 -12.93
N ARG A 69 16.64 25.69 -11.68
CA ARG A 69 17.61 26.42 -10.85
C ARG A 69 18.86 25.61 -10.54
N ILE A 70 18.72 24.31 -10.29
CA ILE A 70 19.89 23.42 -10.08
C ILE A 70 20.72 23.35 -11.36
N ASP A 71 20.08 23.20 -12.52
CA ASP A 71 20.75 23.13 -13.81
C ASP A 71 21.49 24.44 -14.15
N GLU A 72 20.90 25.61 -13.83
CA GLU A 72 21.55 26.94 -13.93
C GLU A 72 22.78 27.06 -13.02
N LEU A 73 22.65 26.70 -11.74
CA LEU A 73 23.76 26.74 -10.78
C LEU A 73 24.91 25.81 -11.20
N TYR A 74 24.57 24.64 -11.75
CA TYR A 74 25.57 23.71 -12.26
C TYR A 74 26.33 24.27 -13.46
N ALA A 75 25.65 24.99 -14.36
CA ALA A 75 26.28 25.67 -15.49
C ALA A 75 27.27 26.76 -15.03
N ILE A 76 26.86 27.61 -14.06
CA ILE A 76 27.72 28.66 -13.50
C ILE A 76 29.00 28.07 -12.88
N VAL A 77 28.88 26.99 -12.10
CA VAL A 77 30.04 26.30 -11.49
C VAL A 77 30.94 25.65 -12.54
N LYS A 78 30.37 25.20 -13.66
CA LYS A 78 31.11 24.61 -14.77
C LYS A 78 31.90 25.66 -15.54
N GLU A 79 31.30 26.81 -15.83
CA GLU A 79 31.94 27.92 -16.55
C GLU A 79 33.02 28.63 -15.71
N GLY A 80 32.80 28.79 -14.40
CA GLY A 80 33.80 29.35 -13.49
C GLY A 80 35.08 28.53 -13.29
N LYS A 81 35.24 27.40 -14.00
CA LYS A 81 36.40 26.50 -13.93
C LYS A 81 37.32 26.59 -15.16
N GLU A 82 36.98 27.40 -16.17
CA GLU A 82 37.79 27.56 -17.40
C GLU A 82 38.65 28.85 -17.41
N ASP A 83 38.44 29.80 -16.49
CA ASP A 83 39.12 31.12 -16.50
C ASP A 83 40.38 31.25 -15.63
N VAL A 84 41.14 30.17 -15.41
CA VAL A 84 42.52 30.27 -14.86
C VAL A 84 43.45 29.35 -15.66
N SER A 85 43.74 29.73 -16.90
CA SER A 85 44.89 29.24 -17.67
C SER A 85 45.84 30.42 -17.92
N VAL A 86 46.58 30.81 -16.89
CA VAL A 86 47.76 31.67 -17.03
C VAL A 86 48.95 30.75 -17.23
N LYS A 87 49.57 30.85 -18.42
CA LYS A 87 50.88 30.27 -18.73
C LYS A 87 51.93 30.88 -17.79
N SER A 88 52.67 30.06 -17.06
CA SER A 88 54.04 30.38 -16.61
C SER A 88 54.76 29.12 -16.14
N GLU A 89 56.02 29.03 -16.58
CA GLU A 89 56.99 27.99 -16.27
C GLU A 89 57.55 28.12 -14.84
N ASP A 90 57.93 26.96 -14.31
CA ASP A 90 58.94 26.68 -13.27
C ASP A 90 58.70 26.98 -11.76
N VAL A 91 59.28 26.04 -10.99
CA VAL A 91 59.77 26.08 -9.59
C VAL A 91 58.97 25.30 -8.51
N ARG A 92 59.52 24.11 -8.21
CA ARG A 92 59.87 23.45 -6.91
C ARG A 92 58.97 23.60 -5.65
N ASP A 93 58.69 22.42 -5.07
CA ASP A 93 58.52 22.02 -3.66
C ASP A 93 58.16 23.07 -2.59
N VAL A 94 57.04 22.82 -1.87
CA VAL A 94 56.92 22.57 -0.40
C VAL A 94 55.51 22.90 0.11
N GLU A 95 54.95 21.91 0.82
CA GLU A 95 53.84 21.87 1.81
C GLU A 95 52.88 23.06 2.02
N SER A 96 51.57 22.78 2.07
CA SER A 96 50.71 23.15 3.23
C SER A 96 49.26 22.64 3.12
N CYS A 97 49.00 21.51 3.78
CA CYS A 97 47.91 21.16 4.69
C CYS A 97 46.45 21.74 4.57
N HIS A 98 45.48 20.81 4.77
CA HIS A 98 44.07 20.95 5.29
C HIS A 98 42.97 21.29 4.25
N SER A 99 41.82 20.61 4.16
CA SER A 99 41.11 19.70 5.07
C SER A 99 40.26 18.72 4.25
N GLY A 100 40.35 17.43 4.59
CA GLY A 100 39.47 16.40 4.04
C GLY A 100 38.07 16.56 4.61
N PHE A 101 37.16 17.16 3.84
CA PHE A 101 35.74 16.98 4.12
C PHE A 101 35.34 15.59 3.62
N SER A 102 35.31 14.69 4.61
CA SER A 102 34.68 13.38 4.61
C SER A 102 33.55 13.28 3.57
N CYS A 103 33.81 12.50 2.53
CA CYS A 103 32.79 12.06 1.59
C CYS A 103 31.69 11.36 2.39
N THR A 104 30.55 12.02 2.51
CA THR A 104 29.35 11.52 3.17
C THR A 104 28.91 10.25 2.46
N SER A 105 29.08 9.13 3.16
CA SER A 105 28.34 7.88 3.05
C SER A 105 27.89 7.50 1.63
N ARG A 106 28.66 6.63 0.96
CA ARG A 106 28.11 5.69 -0.02
C ARG A 106 26.90 5.01 0.63
N VAL A 107 25.68 5.39 0.24
CA VAL A 107 24.46 4.69 0.66
C VAL A 107 24.63 3.25 0.21
N ALA A 108 24.72 2.32 1.16
CA ALA A 108 24.73 0.90 0.86
C ALA A 108 23.44 0.58 0.07
N MET A 109 23.61 0.17 -1.19
CA MET A 109 22.51 -0.08 -2.13
C MET A 109 21.88 -1.47 -1.96
N THR A 110 22.32 -2.23 -0.96
CA THR A 110 21.89 -3.60 -0.71
C THR A 110 20.93 -3.64 0.48
N THR A 111 19.71 -4.13 0.23
CA THR A 111 18.74 -4.45 1.28
C THR A 111 19.14 -5.76 1.94
N GLY A 112 19.36 -5.74 3.26
CA GLY A 112 19.59 -6.93 4.06
C GLY A 112 18.28 -7.66 4.37
N ILE A 113 18.35 -8.94 4.70
CA ILE A 113 17.17 -9.73 5.06
C ILE A 113 17.44 -10.67 6.23
N ASP A 114 16.56 -10.67 7.22
CA ASP A 114 16.57 -11.64 8.30
C ASP A 114 15.91 -12.95 7.84
N ARG A 115 16.71 -13.85 7.26
CA ARG A 115 16.15 -15.06 6.62
C ARG A 115 15.49 -16.01 7.60
N ASP A 116 16.00 -16.09 8.82
CA ASP A 116 15.57 -17.08 9.81
C ASP A 116 14.23 -16.68 10.44
N THR A 117 14.10 -15.42 10.85
CA THR A 117 12.83 -14.92 11.41
C THR A 117 11.72 -14.90 10.37
N ILE A 118 12.03 -14.53 9.13
CA ILE A 118 11.03 -14.52 8.03
C ILE A 118 10.61 -15.94 7.68
N ARG A 119 11.53 -16.90 7.61
CA ARG A 119 11.19 -18.31 7.37
C ARG A 119 10.35 -18.89 8.50
N SER A 120 10.74 -18.67 9.75
CA SER A 120 9.96 -19.08 10.93
C SER A 120 8.57 -18.45 10.95
N ALA A 121 8.44 -17.18 10.56
CA ALA A 121 7.16 -16.50 10.43
C ALA A 121 6.27 -17.14 9.37
N TYR A 122 6.83 -17.35 8.17
CA TYR A 122 6.17 -18.00 7.05
C TYR A 122 5.71 -19.43 7.35
N ASP A 123 6.57 -20.25 7.95
CA ASP A 123 6.28 -21.66 8.26
C ASP A 123 5.15 -21.78 9.29
N ASP A 124 5.11 -20.87 10.27
CA ASP A 124 4.06 -20.89 11.28
C ASP A 124 2.72 -20.32 10.77
N VAL A 125 2.70 -19.38 9.80
CA VAL A 125 1.45 -19.04 9.06
C VAL A 125 0.97 -20.21 8.18
N ARG A 126 1.92 -20.96 7.60
CA ARG A 126 1.66 -22.17 6.78
C ARG A 126 1.12 -23.33 7.58
N SER A 127 1.56 -23.47 8.83
CA SER A 127 1.22 -24.60 9.69
C SER A 127 -0.26 -24.63 10.03
N ASP A 128 -0.95 -25.70 9.65
CA ASP A 128 -2.35 -25.89 9.99
C ASP A 128 -2.60 -26.05 11.50
N GLY A 129 -1.57 -26.42 12.26
CA GLY A 129 -1.63 -26.55 13.72
C GLY A 129 -1.36 -25.24 14.47
N SER A 130 -1.00 -24.17 13.77
CA SER A 130 -0.77 -22.87 14.39
C SER A 130 -2.01 -21.97 14.32
N PRO A 131 -2.33 -21.23 15.40
CA PRO A 131 -3.35 -20.18 15.35
C PRO A 131 -2.89 -18.97 14.53
N THR A 132 -1.59 -18.84 14.22
CA THR A 132 -1.09 -17.71 13.44
C THR A 132 -1.67 -17.72 12.02
N GLU A 133 -2.36 -16.65 11.66
CA GLU A 133 -2.97 -16.48 10.35
C GLU A 133 -2.20 -15.50 9.47
N TRP A 134 -1.40 -14.61 10.05
CA TRP A 134 -0.63 -13.64 9.28
C TRP A 134 0.71 -13.29 9.92
N ALA A 135 1.61 -12.78 9.09
CA ALA A 135 2.89 -12.20 9.47
C ALA A 135 3.15 -10.92 8.67
N VAL A 136 3.79 -9.94 9.30
CA VAL A 136 4.18 -8.67 8.69
C VAL A 136 5.70 -8.51 8.73
N PHE A 137 6.26 -8.06 7.62
CA PHE A 137 7.68 -7.82 7.42
C PHE A 137 7.94 -6.34 7.15
N LYS A 138 8.75 -5.70 8.00
CA LYS A 138 9.06 -4.27 7.94
C LYS A 138 10.55 -4.03 7.81
N PHE A 139 10.90 -2.78 7.54
CA PHE A 139 12.28 -2.33 7.37
C PHE A 139 12.81 -1.75 8.68
N GLU A 140 13.83 -2.39 9.24
CA GLU A 140 14.68 -1.82 10.28
C GLU A 140 15.96 -1.30 9.61
N GLY A 141 15.96 0.01 9.32
CA GLY A 141 16.99 0.63 8.49
C GLY A 141 17.02 0.04 7.07
N ALA A 142 18.11 -0.66 6.74
CA ALA A 142 18.27 -1.33 5.44
C ALA A 142 17.92 -2.82 5.47
N ARG A 143 17.48 -3.37 6.61
CA ARG A 143 17.20 -4.80 6.80
C ARG A 143 15.70 -5.06 6.87
N ILE A 144 15.23 -6.09 6.18
CA ILE A 144 13.86 -6.58 6.32
C ILE A 144 13.80 -7.61 7.44
N VAL A 145 12.87 -7.43 8.38
CA VAL A 145 12.68 -8.28 9.57
C VAL A 145 11.21 -8.66 9.73
N CYS A 146 10.93 -9.75 10.45
CA CYS A 146 9.58 -10.03 10.93
C CYS A 146 9.22 -9.06 12.06
N SER A 147 8.23 -8.20 11.83
CA SER A 147 7.81 -7.16 12.77
C SER A 147 6.64 -7.58 13.64
N ALA A 148 5.71 -8.39 13.11
CA ALA A 148 4.51 -8.80 13.82
C ALA A 148 3.94 -10.10 13.24
N ARG A 149 3.14 -10.79 14.05
CA ARG A 149 2.40 -12.02 13.74
C ARG A 149 1.09 -11.99 14.50
N GLY A 150 0.04 -12.60 13.97
CA GLY A 150 -1.21 -12.71 14.69
C GLY A 150 -2.23 -13.59 14.01
N SER A 151 -3.42 -13.65 14.61
CA SER A 151 -4.53 -14.52 14.21
C SER A 151 -5.81 -13.77 13.87
N ASP A 152 -5.83 -12.44 14.01
CA ASP A 152 -6.98 -11.60 13.67
C ASP A 152 -6.65 -10.67 12.50
N PHE A 153 -7.49 -10.71 11.47
CA PHE A 153 -7.36 -9.83 10.31
C PHE A 153 -7.52 -8.35 10.67
N SER A 154 -8.30 -8.01 11.69
CA SER A 154 -8.45 -6.62 12.14
C SER A 154 -7.11 -6.05 12.65
N GLU A 155 -6.37 -6.84 13.43
CA GLU A 155 -5.03 -6.52 13.91
C GLU A 155 -4.04 -6.37 12.74
N PHE A 156 -4.11 -7.26 11.74
CA PHE A 156 -3.27 -7.18 10.54
C PHE A 156 -3.41 -5.84 9.82
N GLN A 157 -4.61 -5.29 9.70
CA GLN A 157 -4.84 -4.01 9.03
C GLN A 157 -4.15 -2.84 9.75
N THR A 158 -4.05 -2.89 11.07
CA THR A 158 -3.39 -1.84 11.87
C THR A 158 -1.87 -1.81 11.70
N GLN A 159 -1.28 -2.84 11.10
CA GLN A 159 0.17 -2.96 10.92
C GLN A 159 0.72 -2.10 9.78
N PHE A 160 -0.12 -1.38 9.03
CA PHE A 160 0.28 -0.62 7.85
C PHE A 160 -0.03 0.86 8.00
N SER A 161 1.01 1.70 7.97
CA SER A 161 0.89 3.17 8.00
C SER A 161 1.15 3.81 6.64
N ASP A 162 0.74 5.07 6.50
CA ASP A 162 0.87 5.82 5.26
C ASP A 162 2.30 6.22 4.90
N ASP A 163 3.19 6.23 5.90
CA ASP A 163 4.59 6.66 5.78
C ASP A 163 5.56 5.50 5.56
N GLU A 164 5.06 4.26 5.60
CA GLU A 164 5.90 3.08 5.56
C GLU A 164 5.63 2.18 4.36
N ARG A 165 6.61 1.31 4.10
CA ARG A 165 6.50 0.21 3.14
C ARG A 165 6.70 -1.08 3.90
N ALA A 166 5.92 -2.10 3.58
CA ALA A 166 5.93 -3.37 4.30
C ALA A 166 5.45 -4.50 3.39
N PHE A 167 5.67 -5.73 3.84
CA PHE A 167 5.11 -6.92 3.22
C PHE A 167 4.24 -7.67 4.23
N GLY A 168 3.16 -8.26 3.75
CA GLY A 168 2.29 -9.12 4.54
C GLY A 168 2.21 -10.50 3.92
N TYR A 169 2.12 -11.54 4.76
CA TYR A 169 1.77 -12.88 4.34
C TYR A 169 0.63 -13.37 5.22
N LEU A 170 -0.49 -13.76 4.63
CA LEU A 170 -1.66 -14.19 5.39
C LEU A 170 -2.34 -15.42 4.80
N ARG A 171 -2.96 -16.19 5.68
CA ARG A 171 -3.80 -17.36 5.43
C ARG A 171 -5.25 -16.94 5.64
N LEU A 172 -6.08 -17.18 4.64
CA LEU A 172 -7.52 -16.94 4.69
C LEU A 172 -8.25 -18.27 4.51
N GLN A 173 -9.21 -18.57 5.36
CA GLN A 173 -10.13 -19.67 5.15
C GLN A 173 -11.30 -19.18 4.28
N MET A 174 -11.42 -19.72 3.08
CA MET A 174 -12.52 -19.40 2.17
C MET A 174 -13.28 -20.66 1.77
N GLY A 175 -14.59 -20.56 1.64
CA GLY A 175 -15.47 -21.67 1.25
C GLY A 175 -16.77 -21.69 2.03
N ASP A 176 -17.68 -22.55 1.61
CA ASP A 176 -18.92 -22.85 2.31
C ASP A 176 -18.72 -24.01 3.31
N GLU A 177 -19.82 -24.41 3.95
CA GLU A 177 -19.84 -25.44 4.99
C GLU A 177 -19.25 -26.79 4.53
N MET A 178 -19.32 -27.08 3.22
CA MET A 178 -18.87 -28.35 2.64
C MET A 178 -17.47 -28.25 2.01
N SER A 179 -16.90 -27.03 1.87
CA SER A 179 -15.66 -26.83 1.10
C SER A 179 -14.77 -25.68 1.63
N LYS A 180 -14.41 -25.73 2.92
CA LYS A 180 -13.42 -24.81 3.47
C LYS A 180 -12.02 -25.12 2.93
N ARG A 181 -11.41 -24.18 2.20
CA ARG A 181 -10.03 -24.27 1.72
C ARG A 181 -9.22 -23.07 2.20
N LYS A 182 -8.02 -23.32 2.69
CA LYS A 182 -7.05 -22.28 3.04
C LYS A 182 -6.44 -21.73 1.76
N LYS A 183 -6.43 -20.40 1.63
CA LYS A 183 -5.70 -19.67 0.60
C LYS A 183 -4.65 -18.79 1.26
N PHE A 184 -3.52 -18.62 0.59
CA PHE A 184 -2.43 -17.78 1.07
C PHE A 184 -2.30 -16.56 0.17
N MET A 185 -2.07 -15.41 0.78
CA MET A 185 -1.96 -14.14 0.08
C MET A 185 -0.68 -13.44 0.50
N PHE A 186 0.06 -12.93 -0.49
CA PHE A 186 1.25 -12.12 -0.27
C PHE A 186 0.94 -10.67 -0.64
N VAL A 187 0.97 -9.80 0.36
CA VAL A 187 0.63 -8.38 0.26
C VAL A 187 1.91 -7.56 0.17
N THR A 188 1.93 -6.58 -0.73
CA THR A 188 2.98 -5.56 -0.81
C THR A 188 2.33 -4.23 -0.48
N TRP A 189 2.69 -3.65 0.66
CA TRP A 189 2.19 -2.35 1.10
C TRP A 189 3.21 -1.25 0.79
N VAL A 190 2.73 -0.18 0.18
CA VAL A 190 3.52 1.04 -0.04
C VAL A 190 2.63 2.23 0.27
N GLY A 191 2.83 2.83 1.44
CA GLY A 191 2.06 3.98 1.87
C GLY A 191 2.17 5.18 0.90
N PRO A 192 1.15 6.06 0.86
CA PRO A 192 1.13 7.23 0.00
C PRO A 192 2.32 8.18 0.23
N ASN A 193 2.83 8.28 1.45
CA ASN A 193 3.90 9.22 1.82
C ASN A 193 5.31 8.62 1.65
N VAL A 194 5.41 7.34 1.25
CA VAL A 194 6.71 6.71 0.97
C VAL A 194 7.40 7.39 -0.20
N SER A 195 8.67 7.75 0.00
CA SER A 195 9.51 8.41 -1.01
C SER A 195 9.62 7.64 -2.32
N VAL A 196 9.80 8.36 -3.43
CA VAL A 196 9.89 7.77 -4.78
C VAL A 196 11.01 6.72 -4.87
N ILE A 197 12.16 6.98 -4.25
CA ILE A 197 13.28 6.03 -4.22
C ILE A 197 12.93 4.76 -3.46
N ASN A 198 12.25 4.89 -2.32
CA ASN A 198 11.84 3.75 -1.50
C ASN A 198 10.76 2.91 -2.19
N ARG A 199 9.87 3.56 -2.95
CA ARG A 199 8.88 2.94 -3.82
C ARG A 199 9.52 2.19 -4.99
N ALA A 200 10.54 2.76 -5.61
CA ALA A 200 11.28 2.11 -6.71
C ALA A 200 12.01 0.83 -6.24
N LYS A 201 12.55 0.83 -5.01
CA LYS A 201 13.23 -0.33 -4.43
C LYS A 201 12.30 -1.52 -4.14
N MET A 202 10.99 -1.30 -4.02
CA MET A 202 10.03 -2.35 -3.67
C MET A 202 10.00 -3.54 -4.63
N SER A 203 10.26 -3.35 -5.92
CA SER A 203 10.32 -4.47 -6.86
C SER A 203 11.49 -5.42 -6.55
N THR A 204 12.64 -4.86 -6.16
CA THR A 204 13.84 -5.62 -5.80
C THR A 204 13.66 -6.26 -4.43
N ASP A 205 13.20 -5.50 -3.44
CA ASP A 205 12.94 -6.00 -2.08
C ASP A 205 11.91 -7.15 -2.07
N LYS A 206 10.88 -7.04 -2.92
CA LYS A 206 9.86 -8.08 -3.11
C LYS A 206 10.45 -9.38 -3.65
N ALA A 207 11.41 -9.30 -4.58
CA ALA A 207 12.07 -10.49 -5.12
C ALA A 207 12.84 -11.22 -4.00
N ILE A 208 13.60 -10.48 -3.21
CA ILE A 208 14.40 -11.01 -2.09
C ILE A 208 13.51 -11.73 -1.06
N ILE A 209 12.35 -11.17 -0.71
CA ILE A 209 11.41 -11.84 0.19
C ILE A 209 10.80 -13.10 -0.45
N LYS A 210 10.45 -13.03 -1.73
CA LYS A 210 9.85 -14.17 -2.44
C LYS A 210 10.79 -15.35 -2.53
N ASP A 211 12.10 -15.15 -2.55
CA ASP A 211 13.09 -16.24 -2.46
C ASP A 211 13.01 -17.03 -1.14
N ILE A 212 12.35 -16.49 -0.11
CA ILE A 212 12.09 -17.17 1.16
C ILE A 212 10.67 -17.74 1.18
N ILE A 213 9.69 -16.97 0.70
CA ILE A 213 8.25 -17.28 0.75
C ILE A 213 7.82 -18.25 -0.39
N SER A 214 8.76 -18.83 -1.13
CA SER A 214 8.48 -19.72 -2.26
C SER A 214 8.89 -21.17 -2.02
N VAL A 215 7.99 -21.95 -1.41
CA VAL A 215 7.87 -23.40 -1.68
C VAL A 215 6.42 -23.77 -1.40
N SER A 216 5.67 -24.20 -2.42
CA SER A 216 4.47 -25.08 -2.41
C SER A 216 3.58 -24.72 -3.60
N ILE A 217 4.12 -24.90 -4.81
CA ILE A 217 3.29 -25.47 -5.87
C ILE A 217 3.21 -26.95 -5.49
N LEU A 218 2.16 -27.33 -4.77
CA LEU A 218 1.77 -28.73 -4.70
C LEU A 218 1.21 -29.06 -6.08
N VAL A 219 2.00 -29.78 -6.87
CA VAL A 219 1.50 -30.58 -7.99
C VAL A 219 0.67 -31.72 -7.42
#